data_AF-A0A7S3G0Z9-F1
#
_entry.id   AF-A0A7S3G0Z9-F1
#
_cell.length_a   1.000
_cell.length_b   1.000
_cell.length_c   1.000
_cell.angle_alpha   90.00
_cell.angle_beta   90.00
_cell.angle_gamma   90.00
#
_symmetry.space_group_name_H-M   'P 1'
#
loop_
_entity.id
_entity.type
_entity.pdbx_description
1 polymer ?
#
loop_
_entity_poly.entity_id
_entity_poly.type
_entity_poly.pdbx_seq_one_letter_code
_entity_poly.pdbx_strand_id
1 'polypeptide(L)'
;MGDQGFTPRTARRRSFESSESLTTIDENHEVAVDTTFDRKKVCSSLEKKLSLRADVDSLLHRNILREGTQFPHLISQHMQSNLPIKKEKLVTLVKGSNCIPEKQQSKILNSVAHSDLHPSVLQNMDFHIASCKLQRLLKNRSSRQALQDRNVLPHDGAHPHLMAETRKQRFRRASLELSKLLPERPTADKLVEKNILEMAFTDVSPWASEMEKAKEFKDPKEILSARGRPSTHHFTDPSMNSISELDGEEQD
;
A
#
# COMPACT_ATOMS: atom_id res chain seq x y z
N MET A 1 2.05 31.64 17.08
CA MET A 1 2.76 32.36 15.99
C MET A 1 4.24 32.15 16.26
N GLY A 2 4.80 31.03 15.80
CA GLY A 2 6.21 30.68 16.01
C GLY A 2 6.79 30.34 14.66
N ASP A 3 7.33 31.36 14.00
CA ASP A 3 7.91 31.29 12.67
C ASP A 3 9.28 30.62 12.78
N GLN A 4 9.32 29.30 12.56
CA GLN A 4 10.58 28.56 12.51
C GLN A 4 11.19 28.73 11.12
N GLY A 5 12.03 29.76 11.02
CA GLY A 5 12.79 30.11 9.83
C GLY A 5 13.50 28.91 9.22
N PHE A 6 13.14 28.61 7.98
CA PHE A 6 13.75 27.59 7.15
C PHE A 6 15.10 28.13 6.65
N THR A 7 16.19 27.87 7.37
CA THR A 7 17.52 28.23 6.87
C THR A 7 17.87 27.33 5.68
N PRO A 8 18.17 27.88 4.49
CA PRO A 8 18.56 27.08 3.35
C PRO A 8 19.88 26.36 3.65
N ARG A 9 19.84 25.03 3.55
CA ARG A 9 20.99 24.14 3.72
C ARG A 9 21.95 24.40 2.56
N THR A 10 22.90 25.29 2.77
CA THR A 10 23.96 25.58 1.80
C THR A 10 24.69 24.28 1.49
N ALA A 11 24.55 23.83 0.24
CA ALA A 11 25.28 22.67 -0.27
C ALA A 11 26.77 23.00 -0.18
N ARG A 12 27.45 22.36 0.77
CA ARG A 12 28.89 22.45 0.96
C ARG A 12 29.56 21.82 -0.26
N ARG A 13 29.74 22.63 -1.31
CA ARG A 13 30.54 22.32 -2.49
C ARG A 13 31.93 21.95 -1.95
N ARG A 14 32.26 20.65 -1.95
CA ARG A 14 33.64 20.21 -1.80
C ARG A 14 34.36 20.75 -3.03
N SER A 15 35.04 21.89 -2.87
CA SER A 15 36.12 22.28 -3.75
C SER A 15 37.13 21.14 -3.70
N PHE A 16 37.15 20.34 -4.76
CA PHE A 16 38.28 19.49 -5.06
C PHE A 16 39.42 20.45 -5.40
N GLU A 17 40.25 20.75 -4.41
CA GLU A 17 41.56 21.35 -4.63
C GLU A 17 42.39 20.30 -5.37
N SER A 18 42.37 20.38 -6.69
CA SER A 18 43.30 19.71 -7.57
C SER A 18 44.67 20.35 -7.40
N SER A 19 45.39 19.95 -6.35
CA SER A 19 46.83 20.15 -6.25
C SER A 19 47.52 19.16 -7.19
N GLU A 20 47.43 19.42 -8.50
CA GLU A 20 48.31 18.84 -9.49
C GLU A 20 49.67 19.54 -9.38
N SER A 21 50.50 19.03 -8.47
CA SER A 21 51.93 19.30 -8.54
C SER A 21 52.48 18.56 -9.76
N LEU A 22 52.55 19.29 -10.88
CA LEU A 22 53.39 18.95 -12.03
C LEU A 22 54.83 18.84 -11.56
N THR A 23 55.23 17.65 -11.13
CA THR A 23 56.63 17.30 -11.01
C THR A 23 57.19 17.23 -12.42
N THR A 24 58.03 18.21 -12.75
CA THR A 24 58.96 18.16 -13.86
C THR A 24 59.64 16.80 -13.87
N ILE A 25 59.33 16.01 -14.89
CA ILE A 25 59.99 14.73 -15.16
C ILE A 25 61.39 15.13 -15.62
N ASP A 26 62.35 15.09 -14.69
CA ASP A 26 63.77 15.10 -15.03
C ASP A 26 64.02 13.86 -15.89
N GLU A 27 64.11 14.11 -17.20
CA GLU A 27 64.69 13.22 -18.19
C GLU A 27 66.15 13.00 -17.79
N ASN A 28 66.43 11.91 -17.06
CA ASN A 28 67.72 11.19 -16.97
C ASN A 28 67.83 10.30 -15.72
N HIS A 29 66.72 9.81 -15.16
CA HIS A 29 66.81 8.63 -14.31
C HIS A 29 66.83 7.37 -15.19
N GLU A 30 68.03 6.90 -15.55
CA GLU A 30 68.26 5.50 -15.87
C GLU A 30 67.82 4.68 -14.65
N VAL A 31 66.52 4.41 -14.55
CA VAL A 31 65.99 3.38 -13.66
C VAL A 31 66.54 2.10 -14.25
N ALA A 32 67.67 1.64 -13.71
CA ALA A 32 68.11 0.27 -13.83
C ALA A 32 66.91 -0.58 -13.39
N VAL A 33 66.10 -0.99 -14.36
CA VAL A 33 64.97 -1.88 -14.15
C VAL A 33 65.60 -3.09 -13.53
N ASP A 34 65.34 -3.30 -12.25
CA ASP A 34 65.87 -4.40 -11.48
C ASP A 34 65.23 -5.67 -12.06
N THR A 35 65.84 -6.16 -13.13
CA THR A 35 65.36 -7.26 -13.98
C THR A 35 65.47 -8.61 -13.27
N THR A 36 65.90 -8.62 -12.01
CA THR A 36 65.77 -9.78 -11.15
C THR A 36 64.30 -9.96 -10.78
N PHE A 37 63.55 -10.52 -11.72
CA PHE A 37 62.22 -11.05 -11.52
C PHE A 37 62.28 -12.05 -10.37
N ASP A 38 61.99 -11.58 -9.16
CA ASP A 38 61.98 -12.41 -7.97
C ASP A 38 60.76 -13.31 -8.01
N ARG A 39 60.92 -14.43 -8.71
CA ARG A 39 59.89 -15.44 -8.94
C ARG A 39 59.21 -15.86 -7.63
N LYS A 40 59.93 -15.84 -6.51
CA LYS A 40 59.39 -16.21 -5.19
C LYS A 40 58.36 -15.20 -4.70
N LYS A 41 58.62 -13.90 -4.83
CA LYS A 41 57.66 -12.84 -4.47
C LYS A 41 56.40 -12.90 -5.33
N VAL A 42 56.56 -13.15 -6.64
CA VAL A 42 55.43 -13.31 -7.56
C VAL A 42 54.59 -14.53 -7.19
N CYS A 43 55.21 -15.68 -6.93
CA CYS A 43 54.51 -16.89 -6.51
C CYS A 43 53.72 -16.67 -5.21
N SER A 44 54.35 -16.09 -4.17
CA SER A 44 53.69 -15.82 -2.89
C SER A 44 52.52 -14.84 -3.02
N SER A 45 52.69 -13.76 -3.81
CA SER A 45 51.59 -12.83 -4.06
C SER A 45 50.44 -13.48 -4.83
N LEU A 46 50.75 -14.37 -5.76
CA LEU A 46 49.74 -15.04 -6.58
C LEU A 46 48.95 -16.05 -5.75
N GLU A 47 49.62 -16.82 -4.90
CA GLU A 47 48.98 -17.73 -3.94
C GLU A 47 48.00 -17.00 -3.02
N LYS A 48 48.44 -15.88 -2.42
CA LYS A 48 47.56 -15.02 -1.59
C LYS A 48 46.37 -14.47 -2.38
N LYS A 49 46.56 -14.10 -3.65
CA LYS A 49 45.46 -13.61 -4.49
C LYS A 49 44.50 -14.72 -4.88
N LEU A 50 44.99 -15.95 -5.11
CA LEU A 50 44.16 -17.12 -5.40
C LEU A 50 43.33 -17.52 -4.18
N SER A 51 43.92 -17.51 -2.98
CA SER A 51 43.19 -17.84 -1.74
C SER A 51 42.09 -16.84 -1.38
N LEU A 52 42.19 -15.61 -1.89
CA LEU A 52 41.19 -14.55 -1.70
C LEU A 52 40.15 -14.49 -2.82
N ARG A 53 40.22 -15.36 -3.84
CA ARG A 53 39.20 -15.37 -4.90
C ARG A 53 37.88 -15.84 -4.32
N ALA A 54 36.82 -15.14 -4.68
CA ALA A 54 35.47 -15.61 -4.40
C ALA A 54 35.19 -16.87 -5.23
N ASP A 55 34.47 -17.80 -4.62
CA ASP A 55 34.06 -19.03 -5.30
C ASP A 55 33.23 -18.73 -6.55
N VAL A 56 33.30 -19.63 -7.53
CA VAL A 56 32.55 -19.52 -8.79
C VAL A 56 31.06 -19.32 -8.51
N ASP A 57 30.50 -20.07 -7.57
CA ASP A 57 29.11 -19.93 -7.16
C ASP A 57 28.84 -18.54 -6.60
N SER A 58 29.71 -17.99 -5.74
CA SER A 58 29.56 -16.62 -5.23
C SER A 58 29.55 -15.58 -6.35
N LEU A 59 30.37 -15.78 -7.38
CA LEU A 59 30.42 -14.91 -8.55
C LEU A 59 29.17 -15.04 -9.43
N LEU A 60 28.57 -16.24 -9.55
CA LEU A 60 27.28 -16.44 -10.21
C LEU A 60 26.13 -15.76 -9.45
N HIS A 61 26.07 -15.96 -8.12
CA HIS A 61 25.06 -15.32 -7.27
C HIS A 61 25.13 -13.79 -7.30
N ARG A 62 26.32 -13.23 -7.48
CA ARG A 62 26.55 -11.78 -7.64
C ARG A 62 26.32 -11.29 -9.07
N ASN A 63 25.91 -12.15 -9.99
CA ASN A 63 25.76 -11.87 -11.42
C ASN A 63 27.05 -11.33 -12.07
N ILE A 64 28.23 -11.70 -11.56
CA ILE A 64 29.53 -11.36 -12.14
C ILE A 64 29.88 -12.38 -13.23
N LEU A 65 29.66 -13.66 -12.95
CA LEU A 65 29.69 -14.73 -13.94
C LEU A 65 28.26 -15.06 -14.39
N ARG A 66 28.10 -15.54 -15.62
CA ARG A 66 26.81 -16.03 -16.14
C ARG A 66 26.80 -17.55 -16.13
N GLU A 67 25.70 -18.15 -15.70
CA GLU A 67 25.51 -19.60 -15.79
C GLU A 67 25.57 -20.04 -17.26
N GLY A 68 26.43 -21.01 -17.58
CA GLY A 68 26.47 -21.65 -18.90
C GLY A 68 27.40 -21.07 -19.96
N THR A 69 28.32 -20.14 -19.65
CA THR A 69 29.32 -19.70 -20.64
C THR A 69 30.40 -20.75 -20.86
N GLN A 70 30.15 -21.71 -21.75
CA GLN A 70 31.24 -22.44 -22.40
C GLN A 70 31.96 -21.47 -23.36
N PHE A 71 33.17 -21.09 -22.97
CA PHE A 71 34.21 -20.42 -23.75
C PHE A 71 33.87 -19.05 -24.38
N PRO A 72 34.57 -17.96 -23.96
CA PRO A 72 34.36 -16.62 -24.51
C PRO A 72 34.56 -16.53 -26.04
N HIS A 73 35.33 -17.45 -26.65
CA HIS A 73 35.59 -17.43 -28.08
C HIS A 73 34.38 -17.86 -28.93
N LEU A 74 33.52 -18.73 -28.41
CA LEU A 74 32.28 -19.13 -29.07
C LEU A 74 31.24 -18.00 -29.02
N ILE A 75 31.31 -17.11 -28.04
CA ILE A 75 30.39 -15.96 -27.91
C ILE A 75 30.57 -14.99 -29.08
N SER A 76 31.82 -14.63 -29.42
CA SER A 76 32.11 -13.75 -30.55
C SER A 76 31.77 -14.38 -31.90
N GLN A 77 32.06 -15.67 -32.09
CA GLN A 77 31.75 -16.38 -33.33
C GLN A 77 30.24 -16.58 -33.53
N HIS A 78 29.50 -16.88 -32.45
CA HIS A 78 28.04 -17.03 -32.47
C HIS A 78 27.30 -15.72 -32.68
N MET A 79 27.87 -14.57 -32.25
CA MET A 79 27.35 -13.24 -32.59
C MET A 79 27.48 -12.93 -34.08
N GLN A 80 28.51 -13.46 -34.76
CA GLN A 80 28.76 -13.22 -36.18
C GLN A 80 27.99 -14.17 -37.10
N SER A 81 27.69 -15.41 -36.68
CA SER A 81 27.07 -16.43 -37.55
C SER A 81 25.53 -16.44 -37.58
N ASN A 82 24.84 -15.59 -36.81
CA ASN A 82 23.38 -15.68 -36.60
C ASN A 82 22.57 -14.44 -37.00
N LEU A 83 22.66 -14.07 -38.28
CA LEU A 83 21.68 -13.27 -39.05
C LEU A 83 21.78 -13.73 -40.54
N PRO A 84 20.70 -13.99 -41.33
CA PRO A 84 19.27 -13.70 -41.13
C PRO A 84 18.27 -14.79 -41.65
N ILE A 85 18.42 -16.11 -41.39
CA ILE A 85 17.56 -17.12 -42.09
C ILE A 85 16.37 -17.67 -41.28
N LYS A 86 16.33 -17.54 -39.94
CA LYS A 86 15.17 -18.01 -39.13
C LYS A 86 14.57 -16.98 -38.20
N LYS A 87 15.00 -15.71 -38.27
CA LYS A 87 14.46 -14.65 -37.42
C LYS A 87 13.04 -14.25 -37.83
N GLU A 88 12.62 -14.42 -39.08
CA GLU A 88 11.29 -13.98 -39.52
C GLU A 88 10.15 -14.74 -38.83
N LYS A 89 10.29 -16.04 -38.55
CA LYS A 89 9.26 -16.81 -37.82
C LYS A 89 9.21 -16.52 -36.31
N LEU A 90 10.34 -16.17 -35.67
CA LEU A 90 10.36 -15.80 -34.25
C LEU A 90 9.99 -14.33 -34.03
N VAL A 91 10.40 -13.45 -34.93
CA VAL A 91 10.08 -12.01 -34.88
C VAL A 91 8.61 -11.74 -35.16
N THR A 92 7.95 -12.53 -36.02
CA THR A 92 6.48 -12.45 -36.20
C THR A 92 5.72 -12.96 -34.98
N LEU A 93 6.26 -13.92 -34.23
CA LEU A 93 5.67 -14.39 -32.96
C LEU A 93 5.76 -13.33 -31.83
N VAL A 94 6.83 -12.54 -31.81
CA VAL A 94 7.08 -11.53 -30.76
C VAL A 94 6.47 -10.16 -31.10
N LYS A 95 6.34 -9.81 -32.40
CA LYS A 95 5.78 -8.51 -32.83
C LYS A 95 4.24 -8.47 -32.88
N GLY A 96 3.56 -9.61 -32.78
CA GLY A 96 2.10 -9.68 -32.62
C GLY A 96 1.71 -9.47 -31.16
N SER A 97 1.70 -8.21 -30.71
CA SER A 97 1.53 -7.76 -29.33
C SER A 97 0.16 -8.07 -28.70
N ASN A 98 -0.11 -9.34 -28.43
CA ASN A 98 -1.05 -9.79 -27.43
C ASN A 98 -0.27 -10.67 -26.45
N CYS A 99 -0.21 -10.27 -25.18
CA CYS A 99 0.48 -11.03 -24.14
C CYS A 99 0.02 -12.49 -24.23
N ILE A 100 0.94 -13.41 -24.50
CA ILE A 100 0.65 -14.83 -24.66
C ILE A 100 -0.16 -15.30 -23.44
N PRO A 101 -1.34 -15.93 -23.60
CA PRO A 101 -2.12 -16.40 -22.46
C PRO A 101 -1.30 -17.39 -21.63
N GLU A 102 -1.44 -17.32 -20.31
CA GLU A 102 -0.61 -18.08 -19.35
C GLU A 102 -0.62 -19.60 -19.60
N LYS A 103 -1.74 -20.14 -20.10
CA LYS A 103 -1.88 -21.55 -20.50
C LYS A 103 -0.98 -21.96 -21.69
N GLN A 104 -0.56 -21.01 -22.52
CA GLN A 104 0.35 -21.23 -23.64
C GLN A 104 1.81 -20.98 -23.25
N GLN A 105 2.08 -20.15 -22.23
CA GLN A 105 3.44 -19.87 -21.76
C GLN A 105 4.12 -21.13 -21.23
N SER A 106 3.41 -21.96 -20.45
CA SER A 106 3.97 -23.23 -19.93
C SER A 106 4.28 -24.23 -21.04
N LYS A 107 3.48 -24.27 -22.11
CA LYS A 107 3.73 -25.14 -23.27
C LYS A 107 5.00 -24.71 -24.02
N ILE A 108 5.19 -23.40 -24.19
CA ILE A 108 6.40 -22.83 -24.82
C ILE A 108 7.62 -23.07 -23.93
N LEU A 109 7.52 -22.84 -22.62
CA LEU A 109 8.61 -23.09 -21.68
C LEU A 109 9.04 -24.57 -21.68
N ASN A 110 8.07 -25.49 -21.67
CA ASN A 110 8.37 -26.92 -21.72
C ASN A 110 8.98 -27.35 -23.08
N SER A 111 8.55 -26.77 -24.21
CA SER A 111 9.18 -27.08 -25.50
C SER A 111 10.58 -26.47 -25.62
N VAL A 112 10.82 -25.34 -24.95
CA VAL A 112 12.12 -24.65 -24.92
C VAL A 112 13.12 -25.37 -24.01
N ALA A 113 12.65 -25.96 -22.90
CA ALA A 113 13.50 -26.71 -21.96
C ALA A 113 14.21 -27.92 -22.58
N HIS A 114 13.70 -28.45 -23.69
CA HIS A 114 14.29 -29.59 -24.41
C HIS A 114 15.06 -29.19 -25.68
N SER A 115 15.17 -27.89 -25.96
CA SER A 115 15.86 -27.41 -27.15
C SER A 115 17.23 -26.85 -26.78
N ASP A 116 18.26 -27.21 -27.56
CA ASP A 116 19.65 -26.73 -27.44
C ASP A 116 19.78 -25.24 -27.85
N LEU A 117 18.90 -24.39 -27.32
CA LEU A 117 18.90 -22.95 -27.59
C LEU A 117 20.02 -22.29 -26.80
N HIS A 118 20.71 -21.36 -27.47
CA HIS A 118 21.76 -20.56 -26.85
C HIS A 118 21.22 -19.75 -25.65
N PRO A 119 21.97 -19.62 -24.53
CA PRO A 119 21.49 -18.97 -23.31
C PRO A 119 21.01 -17.53 -23.49
N SER A 120 21.52 -16.79 -24.47
CA SER A 120 21.01 -15.44 -24.78
C SER A 120 19.57 -15.44 -25.31
N VAL A 121 19.14 -16.50 -26.00
CA VAL A 121 17.77 -16.64 -26.50
C VAL A 121 16.82 -16.91 -25.33
N LEU A 122 17.23 -17.77 -24.39
CA LEU A 122 16.49 -18.03 -23.15
C LEU A 122 16.30 -16.75 -22.34
N GLN A 123 17.38 -15.98 -22.12
CA GLN A 123 17.30 -14.71 -21.40
C GLN A 123 16.35 -13.69 -22.06
N ASN A 124 16.34 -13.61 -23.39
CA ASN A 124 15.41 -12.75 -24.12
C ASN A 124 13.96 -13.21 -23.99
N MET A 125 13.71 -14.52 -24.00
CA MET A 125 12.39 -15.11 -23.78
C MET A 125 11.91 -14.86 -22.35
N ASP A 126 12.76 -15.04 -21.35
CA ASP A 126 12.43 -14.76 -19.94
C ASP A 126 12.09 -13.29 -19.73
N PHE A 127 12.89 -12.39 -20.30
CA PHE A 127 12.60 -10.96 -20.28
C PHE A 127 11.26 -10.64 -20.95
N HIS A 128 10.97 -11.26 -22.09
CA HIS A 128 9.70 -11.07 -22.78
C HIS A 128 8.51 -11.57 -21.94
N ILE A 129 8.61 -12.77 -21.36
CA ILE A 129 7.59 -13.35 -20.46
C ILE A 129 7.37 -12.43 -19.24
N ALA A 130 8.45 -11.96 -18.62
CA ALA A 130 8.39 -11.04 -17.49
C ALA A 130 7.72 -9.71 -17.88
N SER A 131 8.06 -9.16 -19.05
CA SER A 131 7.46 -7.94 -19.59
C SER A 131 5.95 -8.11 -19.84
N CYS A 132 5.54 -9.22 -20.46
CA CYS A 132 4.12 -9.53 -20.68
C CYS A 132 3.36 -9.68 -19.35
N LYS A 133 3.95 -10.38 -18.38
CA LYS A 133 3.37 -10.54 -17.04
C LYS A 133 3.20 -9.19 -16.35
N LEU A 134 4.23 -8.33 -16.39
CA LEU A 134 4.18 -6.99 -15.83
C LEU A 134 3.09 -6.15 -16.50
N GLN A 135 3.02 -6.15 -17.84
CA GLN A 135 2.00 -5.42 -18.57
C GLN A 135 0.57 -5.86 -18.19
N ARG A 136 0.34 -7.17 -18.00
CA ARG A 136 -0.93 -7.70 -17.51
C ARG A 136 -1.27 -7.19 -16.11
N LEU A 137 -0.30 -7.21 -15.19
CA LEU A 137 -0.47 -6.69 -13.82
C LEU A 137 -0.75 -5.19 -13.81
N LEU A 138 -0.10 -4.42 -14.68
CA LEU A 138 -0.32 -2.98 -14.80
C LEU A 138 -1.70 -2.65 -15.37
N LYS A 139 -2.19 -3.43 -16.35
CA LYS A 139 -3.56 -3.29 -16.88
C LYS A 139 -4.63 -3.56 -15.81
N ASN A 140 -4.41 -4.55 -14.97
CA ASN A 140 -5.33 -4.95 -13.90
C ASN A 140 -5.08 -4.22 -12.57
N ARG A 141 -4.21 -3.20 -12.55
CA ARG A 141 -3.86 -2.46 -11.34
C ARG A 141 -5.10 -1.71 -10.84
N SER A 142 -5.45 -1.91 -9.57
CA SER A 142 -6.51 -1.13 -8.93
C SER A 142 -6.15 0.35 -8.87
N SER A 143 -7.16 1.21 -9.02
CA SER A 143 -6.97 2.66 -8.88
C SER A 143 -6.54 3.01 -7.45
N ARG A 144 -5.87 4.16 -7.28
CA ARG A 144 -5.48 4.64 -5.95
C ARG A 144 -6.68 4.80 -5.02
N GLN A 145 -7.79 5.32 -5.54
CA GLN A 145 -9.03 5.50 -4.78
C GLN A 145 -9.57 4.15 -4.29
N ALA A 146 -9.66 3.14 -5.16
CA ALA A 146 -10.13 1.82 -4.76
C ALA A 146 -9.25 1.17 -3.68
N LEU A 147 -7.95 1.47 -3.65
CA LEU A 147 -7.05 1.03 -2.58
C LEU A 147 -7.26 1.81 -1.27
N GLN A 148 -7.64 3.09 -1.35
CA GLN A 148 -8.00 3.89 -0.18
C GLN A 148 -9.33 3.43 0.42
N ASP A 149 -10.35 3.21 -0.41
CA ASP A 149 -11.67 2.73 0.02
C ASP A 149 -11.56 1.37 0.74
N ARG A 150 -10.61 0.53 0.33
CA ARG A 150 -10.30 -0.77 0.96
C ARG A 150 -9.37 -0.66 2.18
N ASN A 151 -9.04 0.55 2.62
CA ASN A 151 -8.08 0.83 3.70
C ASN A 151 -6.69 0.21 3.49
N VAL A 152 -6.30 -0.07 2.25
CA VAL A 152 -4.94 -0.54 1.91
C VAL A 152 -3.97 0.64 1.86
N LEU A 153 -4.40 1.74 1.25
CA LEU A 153 -3.68 3.01 1.26
C LEU A 153 -4.34 4.00 2.23
N PRO A 154 -3.57 4.83 2.93
CA PRO A 154 -4.15 5.91 3.71
C PRO A 154 -4.82 6.94 2.80
N HIS A 155 -5.93 7.52 3.29
CA HIS A 155 -6.61 8.62 2.62
C HIS A 155 -5.78 9.91 2.64
N ASP A 156 -4.82 10.00 3.54
CA ASP A 156 -4.03 11.20 3.76
C ASP A 156 -3.02 11.42 2.63
N GLY A 157 -3.03 12.63 2.06
CA GLY A 157 -1.95 13.11 1.18
C GLY A 157 -0.61 13.34 1.90
N ALA A 158 -0.44 12.78 3.10
CA ALA A 158 0.79 12.90 3.86
C ALA A 158 1.94 12.18 3.15
N HIS A 159 3.15 12.75 3.26
CA HIS A 159 4.36 12.14 2.72
C HIS A 159 4.60 10.74 3.33
N PRO A 160 5.03 9.71 2.56
CA PRO A 160 5.19 8.33 3.04
C PRO A 160 5.94 8.19 4.36
N HIS A 161 7.01 8.98 4.53
CA HIS A 161 7.83 8.99 5.74
C HIS A 161 7.07 9.43 7.01
N LEU A 162 6.07 10.29 6.87
CA LEU A 162 5.31 10.84 8.00
C LEU A 162 4.03 10.06 8.30
N MET A 163 3.61 9.14 7.42
CA MET A 163 2.31 8.45 7.55
C MET A 163 2.16 7.66 8.85
N ALA A 164 3.24 7.03 9.32
CA ALA A 164 3.20 6.27 10.57
C ALA A 164 3.00 7.19 11.78
N GLU A 165 3.69 8.33 11.79
CA GLU A 165 3.62 9.30 12.88
C GLU A 165 2.28 10.04 12.89
N THR A 166 1.77 10.46 11.73
CA THR A 166 0.45 11.09 11.62
C THR A 166 -0.65 10.13 12.07
N ARG A 167 -0.59 8.84 11.71
CA ARG A 167 -1.53 7.82 12.18
C ARG A 167 -1.49 7.66 13.70
N LYS A 168 -0.28 7.58 14.27
CA LYS A 168 -0.10 7.49 15.74
C LYS A 168 -0.65 8.73 16.44
N GLN A 169 -0.40 9.92 15.90
CA GLN A 169 -0.91 11.17 16.47
C GLN A 169 -2.44 11.23 16.41
N ARG A 170 -3.05 10.81 15.30
CA ARG A 170 -4.51 10.73 15.15
C ARG A 170 -5.13 9.77 16.15
N PHE A 171 -4.56 8.57 16.29
CA PHE A 171 -4.99 7.60 17.28
C PHE A 171 -4.92 8.18 18.70
N ARG A 172 -3.82 8.85 19.06
CA ARG A 172 -3.66 9.50 20.36
C ARG A 172 -4.72 10.59 20.58
N ARG A 173 -4.98 11.45 19.58
CA ARG A 173 -6.01 12.50 19.66
C ARG A 173 -7.40 11.90 19.87
N ALA A 174 -7.78 10.91 19.05
CA ALA A 174 -9.06 10.23 19.17
C ALA A 174 -9.22 9.52 20.52
N SER A 175 -8.17 8.88 21.02
CA SER A 175 -8.18 8.24 22.35
C SER A 175 -8.36 9.26 23.48
N LEU A 176 -7.68 10.40 23.42
CA LEU A 176 -7.84 11.47 24.41
C LEU A 176 -9.24 12.10 24.35
N GLU A 177 -9.76 12.33 23.16
CA GLU A 177 -11.12 12.83 22.96
C GLU A 177 -12.16 11.86 23.53
N LEU A 178 -12.04 10.56 23.23
CA LEU A 178 -12.90 9.53 23.79
C LEU A 178 -12.81 9.49 25.33
N SER A 179 -11.60 9.62 25.90
CA SER A 179 -11.42 9.63 27.35
C SER A 179 -12.11 10.81 28.05
N LYS A 180 -12.32 11.93 27.35
CA LYS A 180 -13.07 13.09 27.85
C LYS A 180 -14.58 12.87 27.78
N LEU A 181 -15.06 12.23 26.72
CA LEU A 181 -16.49 12.00 26.50
C LEU A 181 -17.05 10.85 27.37
N LEU A 182 -16.22 9.89 27.76
CA LEU A 182 -16.67 8.74 28.55
C LEU A 182 -17.23 9.11 29.94
N PRO A 183 -16.60 9.99 30.74
CA PRO A 183 -17.18 10.47 32.01
C PRO A 183 -18.50 11.23 31.85
N GLU A 184 -18.68 11.94 30.73
CA GLU A 184 -19.89 12.71 30.42
C GLU A 184 -21.01 11.84 29.80
N ARG A 185 -20.78 10.52 29.68
CA ARG A 185 -21.75 9.60 29.10
C ARG A 185 -23.07 9.69 29.90
N PRO A 186 -24.20 10.04 29.25
CA PRO A 186 -25.48 10.12 29.94
C PRO A 186 -25.89 8.74 30.45
N THR A 187 -26.46 8.70 31.65
CA THR A 187 -27.08 7.50 32.21
C THR A 187 -28.32 7.13 31.40
N ALA A 188 -28.73 5.86 31.47
CA ALA A 188 -29.94 5.39 30.79
C ALA A 188 -31.17 6.23 31.19
N ASP A 189 -31.30 6.53 32.49
CA ASP A 189 -32.42 7.34 33.02
C ASP A 189 -32.50 8.72 32.36
N LYS A 190 -31.36 9.41 32.19
CA LYS A 190 -31.32 10.71 31.49
C LYS A 190 -31.70 10.61 30.01
N LEU A 191 -31.49 9.46 29.38
CA LEU A 191 -31.91 9.23 28.00
C LEU A 191 -33.41 8.88 27.92
N VAL A 192 -33.94 8.21 28.93
CA VAL A 192 -35.37 7.93 29.09
C VAL A 192 -36.16 9.21 29.34
N GLU A 193 -35.69 10.08 30.25
CA GLU A 193 -36.28 11.41 30.49
C GLU A 193 -36.34 12.27 29.22
N LYS A 194 -35.35 12.09 28.33
CA LYS A 194 -35.29 12.77 27.03
C LYS A 194 -36.09 12.07 25.94
N ASN A 195 -36.85 11.01 26.26
CA ASN A 195 -37.57 10.16 25.33
C ASN A 195 -36.69 9.63 24.17
N ILE A 196 -35.40 9.42 24.43
CA ILE A 196 -34.45 8.79 23.49
C ILE A 196 -34.49 7.28 23.66
N LEU A 197 -34.54 6.82 24.92
CA LEU A 197 -34.80 5.43 25.28
C LEU A 197 -36.23 5.29 25.79
N GLU A 198 -36.86 4.16 25.48
CA GLU A 198 -38.16 3.81 26.06
C GLU A 198 -37.95 3.27 27.48
N MET A 199 -38.90 3.54 28.38
CA MET A 199 -38.85 3.19 29.81
C MET A 199 -38.74 1.67 30.12
N ALA A 200 -38.68 0.81 29.11
CA ALA A 200 -38.63 -0.64 29.28
C ALA A 200 -37.23 -1.10 29.73
N PHE A 201 -36.97 -0.96 31.02
CA PHE A 201 -35.93 -1.68 31.79
C PHE A 201 -36.30 -3.17 31.97
N THR A 202 -36.76 -3.83 30.91
CA THR A 202 -36.87 -5.29 30.91
C THR A 202 -35.63 -5.84 30.23
N ASP A 203 -35.12 -7.00 30.67
CA ASP A 203 -33.99 -7.75 30.10
C ASP A 203 -34.26 -8.26 28.66
N VAL A 204 -35.01 -7.48 27.88
CA VAL A 204 -35.45 -7.79 26.55
C VAL A 204 -34.39 -7.27 25.60
N SER A 205 -33.83 -8.19 24.80
CA SER A 205 -32.88 -7.87 23.74
C SER A 205 -33.39 -6.72 22.86
N PRO A 206 -32.53 -5.81 22.37
CA PRO A 206 -32.93 -4.69 21.51
C PRO A 206 -33.85 -5.08 20.35
N TRP A 207 -33.62 -6.27 19.79
CA TRP A 207 -34.45 -6.83 18.71
C TRP A 207 -35.89 -7.16 19.14
N ALA A 208 -36.07 -7.64 20.37
CA ALA A 208 -37.38 -8.00 20.88
C ALA A 208 -38.19 -6.77 21.29
N SER A 209 -37.52 -5.69 21.76
CA SER A 209 -38.16 -4.39 21.99
C SER A 209 -38.74 -3.81 20.69
N GLU A 210 -38.03 -3.91 19.56
CA GLU A 210 -38.54 -3.46 18.25
C GLU A 210 -39.79 -4.23 17.81
N MET A 211 -39.81 -5.55 18.02
CA MET A 211 -40.97 -6.40 17.71
C MET A 211 -42.17 -6.11 18.62
N GLU A 212 -41.93 -5.80 19.90
CA GLU A 212 -42.99 -5.46 20.85
C GLU A 212 -43.59 -4.09 20.53
N LYS A 213 -42.75 -3.11 20.22
CA LYS A 213 -43.19 -1.80 19.73
C LYS A 213 -44.02 -1.90 18.45
N ALA A 214 -43.62 -2.75 17.52
CA ALA A 214 -44.40 -3.00 16.31
C ALA A 214 -45.78 -3.63 16.58
N LYS A 215 -45.94 -4.39 17.68
CA LYS A 215 -47.24 -4.94 18.12
C LYS A 215 -48.07 -3.94 18.90
N GLU A 216 -47.42 -3.07 19.69
CA GLU A 216 -48.08 -2.06 20.51
C GLU A 216 -48.64 -0.90 19.68
N PHE A 217 -48.00 -0.61 18.54
CA PHE A 217 -48.53 0.29 17.51
C PHE A 217 -49.68 -0.38 16.72
N LYS A 218 -50.72 -0.85 17.41
CA LYS A 218 -52.02 -1.11 16.77
C LYS A 218 -52.49 0.18 16.11
N ASP A 219 -53.15 0.04 14.96
CA ASP A 219 -53.53 1.18 14.14
C ASP A 219 -54.21 2.24 15.01
N PRO A 220 -53.66 3.47 15.13
CA PRO A 220 -54.25 4.49 16.00
C PRO A 220 -55.69 4.82 15.57
N LYS A 221 -56.03 4.53 14.31
CA LYS A 221 -57.40 4.58 13.77
C LYS A 221 -58.34 3.59 14.44
N GLU A 222 -57.86 2.41 14.80
CA GLU A 222 -58.63 1.37 15.48
C GLU A 222 -58.90 1.74 16.95
N ILE A 223 -57.90 2.33 17.62
CA ILE A 223 -58.05 2.84 19.00
C ILE A 223 -58.98 4.06 19.03
N LEU A 224 -58.84 4.97 18.07
CA LEU A 224 -59.69 6.17 17.96
C LEU A 224 -61.11 5.85 17.50
N SER A 225 -61.32 4.80 16.68
CA SER A 225 -62.66 4.38 16.27
C SER A 225 -63.40 3.60 17.36
N ALA A 226 -62.67 2.87 18.21
CA ALA A 226 -63.25 2.16 19.36
C ALA A 226 -63.72 3.10 20.48
N ARG A 227 -63.08 4.28 20.63
CA ARG A 227 -63.62 5.37 21.47
C ARG A 227 -64.80 6.00 20.74
N GLY A 228 -65.98 5.37 20.85
CA GLY A 228 -67.23 5.91 20.34
C GLY A 228 -67.36 7.38 20.76
N ARG A 229 -67.52 8.27 19.77
CA ARG A 229 -67.72 9.68 20.05
C ARG A 229 -69.00 9.80 20.90
N PRO A 230 -68.95 10.41 22.10
CA PRO A 230 -70.16 10.64 22.87
C PRO A 230 -71.12 11.45 21.99
N SER A 231 -72.36 10.96 21.91
CA SER A 231 -73.43 11.63 21.18
C SER A 231 -73.60 13.06 21.71
N THR A 232 -73.85 14.01 20.82
CA THR A 232 -73.97 15.45 21.11
C THR A 232 -74.99 15.76 22.22
N HIS A 233 -75.95 14.88 22.46
CA HIS A 233 -76.94 15.01 23.53
C HIS A 233 -76.41 14.72 24.95
N HIS A 234 -75.22 14.14 25.11
CA HIS A 234 -74.62 13.91 26.43
C HIS A 234 -73.91 15.15 27.01
N PHE A 235 -73.71 16.21 26.20
CA PHE A 235 -73.05 17.44 26.64
C PHE A 235 -74.01 18.54 27.10
N THR A 236 -75.32 18.32 27.01
CA THR A 236 -76.32 19.29 27.46
C THR A 236 -76.75 19.10 28.91
N ASP A 237 -75.96 18.39 29.74
CA ASP A 237 -76.22 18.32 31.18
C ASP A 237 -75.82 19.66 31.82
N PRO A 238 -76.78 20.50 32.26
CA PRO A 238 -76.51 21.84 32.78
C PRO A 238 -75.75 21.81 34.12
N SER A 239 -75.61 20.65 34.75
CA SER A 239 -74.84 20.48 35.99
C SER A 239 -73.32 20.66 35.79
N MET A 240 -72.80 20.39 34.59
CA MET A 240 -71.36 20.48 34.30
C MET A 240 -70.87 21.88 33.94
N ASN A 241 -71.79 22.82 33.66
CA ASN A 241 -71.47 24.22 33.31
C ASN A 241 -71.62 25.20 34.48
N SER A 242 -71.78 24.71 35.71
CA SER A 242 -71.74 25.56 36.90
C SER A 242 -70.29 25.87 37.28
N ILE A 243 -69.63 26.70 36.45
CA ILE A 243 -68.43 27.44 36.87
C ILE A 243 -68.89 28.34 38.01
N SER A 244 -68.65 27.90 39.23
CA SER A 244 -68.81 28.72 40.42
C SER A 244 -67.77 29.82 40.30
N GLU A 245 -68.24 31.01 39.96
CA GLU A 245 -67.58 32.29 40.16
C GLU A 245 -67.07 32.32 41.61
N LEU A 246 -65.78 32.01 41.78
CA LEU A 246 -65.08 32.17 43.06
C LEU A 246 -64.59 33.60 43.08
N ASP A 247 -65.33 34.40 43.86
CA ASP A 247 -65.05 35.78 44.20
C ASP A 247 -63.61 35.97 44.68
N GLY A 248 -63.01 37.06 44.24
CA GLY A 248 -61.71 37.52 44.67
C GLY A 248 -61.72 37.94 46.13
N GLU A 249 -60.70 37.49 46.86
CA GLU A 249 -60.19 38.24 48.00
C GLU A 249 -58.83 38.81 47.62
N GLU A 250 -58.86 40.09 47.28
CA GLU A 250 -57.74 41.01 47.23
C GLU A 250 -57.37 41.31 48.70
N GLN A 251 -56.18 40.91 49.13
CA GLN A 251 -55.60 41.34 50.41
C GLN A 251 -54.22 41.96 50.16
N ASP A 252 -54.09 43.17 50.69
CA ASP A 252 -52.96 44.11 50.63
C ASP A 252 -51.62 43.58 51.19
#